data_AF-Q9AHI4-F1
#
_entry.id   AF-Q9AHI4-F1
#
_cell.length_a   1.000
_cell.length_b   1.000
_cell.length_c   1.000
_cell.angle_alpha   90.00
_cell.angle_beta   90.00
_cell.angle_gamma   90.00
#
_symmetry.space_group_name_H-M   'P 1'
#
loop_
_entity.id
_entity.type
_entity.pdbx_description
1 polymer ?
#
loop_
_entity_poly.entity_id
_entity_poly.type
_entity_poly.pdbx_seq_one_letter_code
_entity_poly.pdbx_strand_id
1 'polypeptide(L)'
;DPGHIMLKNMKDFLLTTAEEAGVKFQYYCGKGGTDAGAAHLKNHGVPSTTIGVCARYIHSHQTLYSMDDFLEAQAFLQTIVKKLDRSTVDLIKNY
;
A
#
# COMPACT_ATOMS: atom_id res chain seq x y z
N ASP A 1 -2.64 4.44 8.91
CA ASP A 1 -1.94 3.96 10.11
C ASP A 1 -1.41 5.17 10.84
N PRO A 2 -1.96 5.53 12.00
CA PRO A 2 -1.48 6.68 12.77
C PRO A 2 0.00 6.61 13.16
N GLY A 3 0.57 5.41 13.22
CA GLY A 3 1.98 5.17 13.54
C GLY A 3 2.90 5.09 12.31
N HIS A 4 2.40 5.25 11.09
CA HIS A 4 3.20 5.17 9.87
C HIS A 4 2.82 6.25 8.86
N ILE A 5 3.82 7.09 8.52
CA ILE A 5 3.70 8.10 7.47
C ILE A 5 4.32 7.54 6.20
N MET A 6 3.50 7.35 5.17
CA MET A 6 3.98 6.92 3.86
C MET A 6 4.88 8.00 3.25
N LEU A 7 6.11 7.60 2.92
CA LEU A 7 7.14 8.48 2.36
C LEU A 7 6.72 9.01 0.98
N LYS A 8 7.16 10.23 0.66
CA LYS A 8 6.78 10.90 -0.61
C LYS A 8 7.10 10.04 -1.83
N ASN A 9 8.34 9.56 -1.97
CA ASN A 9 8.74 8.81 -3.17
C ASN A 9 8.09 7.41 -3.23
N MET A 10 7.75 6.81 -2.09
CA MET A 10 6.94 5.58 -2.05
C MET A 10 5.52 5.86 -2.57
N LYS A 11 4.89 6.96 -2.13
CA LYS A 11 3.58 7.39 -2.64
C LYS A 11 3.63 7.63 -4.14
N ASP A 12 4.63 8.36 -4.63
CA ASP A 12 4.76 8.69 -6.06
C ASP A 12 4.93 7.42 -6.89
N PHE A 13 5.77 6.46 -6.45
CA PHE A 13 5.91 5.15 -7.08
C PHE A 13 4.58 4.38 -7.15
N LEU A 14 3.81 4.35 -6.06
CA LEU A 14 2.52 3.66 -6.00
C LEU A 14 1.47 4.29 -6.92
N LEU A 15 1.35 5.62 -6.92
CA LEU A 15 0.40 6.34 -7.78
C LEU A 15 0.70 6.12 -9.26
N THR A 16 1.95 6.36 -9.68
CA THR A 16 2.37 6.11 -11.07
C THR A 16 2.14 4.65 -11.47
N THR A 17 2.44 3.71 -10.58
CA THR A 17 2.24 2.28 -10.86
C THR A 17 0.77 1.94 -11.06
N ALA A 18 -0.13 2.48 -10.23
CA ALA A 18 -1.56 2.25 -10.35
C ALA A 18 -2.14 2.87 -11.63
N GLU A 19 -1.77 4.12 -11.91
CA GLU A 19 -2.22 4.88 -13.09
C GLU A 19 -1.81 4.21 -14.39
N GLU A 20 -0.53 3.83 -14.53
CA GLU A 20 -0.03 3.15 -15.73
C GLU A 20 -0.65 1.77 -15.95
N ALA A 21 -1.06 1.08 -14.88
CA ALA A 21 -1.72 -0.22 -14.95
C ALA A 21 -3.25 -0.13 -15.05
N GLY A 22 -3.83 1.08 -14.98
CA GLY A 22 -5.27 1.28 -14.97
C GLY A 22 -5.98 0.73 -13.73
N VAL A 23 -5.27 0.55 -12.62
CA VAL A 23 -5.81 0.05 -11.35
C VAL A 23 -6.62 1.15 -10.68
N LYS A 24 -7.85 0.82 -10.27
CA LYS A 24 -8.67 1.74 -9.48
C LYS A 24 -8.18 1.79 -8.03
N PHE A 25 -8.01 2.99 -7.49
CA PHE A 25 -7.63 3.18 -6.10
C PHE A 25 -8.40 4.34 -5.46
N GLN A 26 -8.35 4.42 -4.14
CA GLN A 26 -8.91 5.52 -3.35
C GLN A 26 -7.91 5.99 -2.31
N TYR A 27 -7.93 7.29 -2.01
CA TYR A 27 -7.19 7.82 -0.87
C TYR A 27 -7.86 7.39 0.43
N TYR A 28 -7.05 6.97 1.40
CA TYR A 28 -7.56 6.51 2.69
C TYR A 28 -6.69 7.00 3.85
N CYS A 29 -7.30 7.78 4.73
CA CYS A 29 -6.70 8.19 6.00
C CYS A 29 -7.10 7.18 7.10
N GLY A 30 -6.26 6.16 7.31
CA GLY A 30 -6.55 5.09 8.25
C GLY A 30 -6.42 5.53 9.71
N LYS A 31 -7.49 5.35 10.50
CA LYS A 31 -7.54 5.60 11.94
C LYS A 31 -7.01 4.44 12.80
N GLY A 32 -6.85 3.26 12.21
CA GLY A 32 -6.26 2.08 12.84
C GLY A 32 -4.84 1.79 12.34
N GLY A 33 -4.09 1.01 13.11
CA GLY A 33 -2.74 0.56 12.78
C GLY A 33 -2.71 -0.64 11.82
N THR A 34 -1.56 -0.86 11.22
CA THR A 34 -1.24 -1.99 10.33
C THR A 34 0.19 -2.48 10.64
N ASP A 35 0.62 -3.59 10.07
CA ASP A 35 1.97 -4.11 10.29
C ASP A 35 3.07 -3.15 9.78
N ALA A 36 2.76 -2.29 8.79
CA ALA A 36 3.69 -1.26 8.32
C ALA A 36 4.10 -0.29 9.44
N GLY A 37 3.22 -0.04 10.42
CA GLY A 37 3.50 0.73 11.63
C GLY A 37 4.75 0.25 12.38
N ALA A 38 4.89 -1.06 12.57
CA ALA A 38 6.05 -1.63 13.24
C ALA A 38 7.20 -1.92 12.26
N ALA A 39 6.89 -2.40 11.06
CA ALA A 39 7.88 -2.86 10.08
C ALA A 39 8.80 -1.73 9.60
N HIS A 40 8.25 -0.53 9.36
CA HIS A 40 9.04 0.57 8.80
C HIS A 40 10.12 1.09 9.75
N LEU A 41 10.01 0.83 11.05
CA LEU A 41 10.97 1.22 12.09
C LEU A 41 12.04 0.16 12.35
N LYS A 42 11.97 -1.02 11.72
CA LYS A 42 12.96 -2.08 11.95
C LYS A 42 14.27 -1.79 11.23
N ASN A 43 15.35 -2.38 11.75
CA ASN A 43 16.69 -2.28 11.18
C ASN A 43 17.13 -0.82 11.02
N HIS A 44 17.51 -0.41 9.81
CA HIS A 44 17.91 0.95 9.46
C HIS A 44 16.76 1.77 8.86
N GLY A 45 15.52 1.39 9.16
CA GLY A 45 14.32 1.93 8.52
C GLY A 45 14.01 1.23 7.20
N VAL A 46 12.74 0.90 6.99
CA VAL A 46 12.26 0.19 5.81
C VAL A 46 11.09 0.97 5.20
N PRO A 47 11.25 1.66 4.05
CA PRO A 47 10.13 2.28 3.37
C PRO A 47 9.00 1.28 3.17
N SER A 48 7.82 1.62 3.67
CA SER A 48 6.70 0.68 3.78
C SER A 48 5.40 1.32 3.29
N THR A 49 4.42 0.46 3.02
CA THR A 49 3.02 0.82 2.82
C THR A 49 2.15 -0.39 3.18
N THR A 50 0.85 -0.27 3.03
CA THR A 50 -0.09 -1.39 3.11
C THR A 50 -0.97 -1.37 1.87
N ILE A 51 -0.87 -2.43 1.05
CA ILE A 51 -1.77 -2.65 -0.07
C ILE A 51 -3.03 -3.29 0.51
N GLY A 52 -4.06 -2.48 0.69
CA GLY A 52 -5.27 -2.87 1.41
C GLY A 52 -6.54 -2.64 0.62
N VAL A 53 -7.58 -3.38 1.01
CA VAL A 53 -8.97 -3.18 0.59
C VAL A 53 -9.79 -2.75 1.80
N CYS A 54 -10.84 -1.98 1.59
CA CYS A 54 -11.77 -1.65 2.66
C CYS A 54 -12.87 -2.71 2.78
N ALA A 55 -13.36 -2.89 3.99
CA ALA A 55 -14.52 -3.73 4.26
C ALA A 55 -15.40 -3.06 5.30
N ARG A 56 -16.71 -3.35 5.26
CA ARG A 56 -17.67 -2.91 6.27
C ARG A 56 -17.67 -3.92 7.42
N TYR A 57 -17.79 -3.41 8.64
CA TYR A 57 -17.95 -4.21 9.87
C TYR A 57 -16.75 -5.13 10.16
N ILE A 58 -15.53 -4.67 9.87
CA ILE A 58 -14.30 -5.36 10.27
C ILE A 58 -14.29 -5.66 11.77
N HIS A 59 -13.72 -6.80 12.15
CA HIS A 59 -13.71 -7.33 13.53
C HIS A 59 -15.10 -7.71 14.09
N SER A 60 -16.05 -8.03 13.20
CA SER A 60 -17.33 -8.64 13.59
C SER A 60 -17.47 -10.04 12.99
N HIS A 61 -18.54 -10.75 13.37
CA HIS A 61 -18.88 -12.04 12.77
C HIS A 61 -19.32 -11.93 11.29
N GLN A 62 -19.69 -10.73 10.81
CA GLN A 62 -20.34 -10.53 9.51
C GLN A 62 -19.69 -9.37 8.75
N THR A 63 -18.48 -9.59 8.25
CA THR A 63 -17.78 -8.60 7.41
C THR A 63 -18.32 -8.64 5.97
N LEU A 64 -18.56 -7.46 5.39
CA LEU A 64 -19.02 -7.32 4.00
C LEU A 64 -17.98 -6.54 3.20
N TYR A 65 -17.52 -7.10 2.08
CA TYR A 65 -16.52 -6.50 1.20
C TYR A 65 -16.87 -6.74 -0.27
N SER A 66 -16.19 -6.02 -1.17
CA SER A 66 -16.34 -6.18 -2.61
C SER A 66 -15.29 -7.15 -3.17
N MET A 67 -15.70 -8.11 -3.99
CA MET A 67 -14.76 -8.96 -4.73
C MET A 67 -13.98 -8.16 -5.78
N ASP A 68 -14.58 -7.11 -6.35
CA ASP A 68 -13.90 -6.26 -7.32
C ASP A 68 -12.71 -5.53 -6.68
N ASP A 69 -12.85 -5.06 -5.44
CA ASP A 69 -11.75 -4.41 -4.71
C ASP A 69 -10.58 -5.38 -4.50
N PHE A 70 -10.86 -6.65 -4.23
CA PHE A 70 -9.83 -7.68 -4.13
C PHE A 70 -9.09 -7.88 -5.45
N LEU A 71 -9.80 -7.92 -6.58
CA LEU A 71 -9.19 -8.10 -7.89
C LEU A 71 -8.31 -6.90 -8.27
N GLU A 72 -8.76 -5.67 -8.01
CA GLU A 72 -7.98 -4.45 -8.22
C GLU A 72 -6.71 -4.45 -7.34
N ALA A 73 -6.84 -4.78 -6.05
CA ALA A 73 -5.70 -4.87 -5.14
C ALA A 73 -4.71 -5.99 -5.54
N GLN A 74 -5.21 -7.13 -6.01
CA GLN A 74 -4.38 -8.22 -6.52
C GLN A 74 -3.62 -7.80 -7.78
N ALA A 75 -4.28 -7.16 -8.74
CA ALA A 75 -3.66 -6.62 -9.94
C ALA A 75 -2.60 -5.55 -9.60
N PHE A 76 -2.89 -4.71 -8.60
CA PHE A 76 -1.96 -3.70 -8.13
C PHE A 76 -0.71 -4.32 -7.52
N LEU A 77 -0.88 -5.30 -6.61
CA LEU A 77 0.22 -5.99 -5.97
C LEU A 77 1.13 -6.66 -7.01
N GLN A 78 0.55 -7.34 -8.00
CA GLN A 78 1.30 -7.96 -9.09
C GLN A 78 2.10 -6.94 -9.89
N THR A 79 1.52 -5.78 -10.21
CA THR A 79 2.21 -4.73 -10.96
C THR A 79 3.33 -4.11 -10.13
N ILE A 80 3.09 -3.83 -8.84
CA ILE A 80 4.10 -3.32 -7.90
C ILE A 80 5.30 -4.26 -7.86
N VAL A 81 5.10 -5.55 -7.60
CA VAL A 81 6.23 -6.49 -7.46
C VAL A 81 6.99 -6.71 -8.77
N LYS A 82 6.33 -6.55 -9.93
CA LYS A 82 6.98 -6.60 -11.25
C LYS A 82 7.83 -5.35 -11.54
N LYS A 83 7.45 -4.19 -11.00
CA LYS A 83 8.17 -2.92 -11.18
C LYS A 83 9.22 -2.66 -10.09
N LEU A 84 9.15 -3.35 -8.94
CA LEU A 84 10.12 -3.23 -7.86
C LEU A 84 11.43 -3.96 -8.20
N ASP A 85 12.36 -3.19 -8.76
CA ASP A 85 13.74 -3.56 -9.04
C ASP A 85 14.73 -2.68 -8.25
N ARG A 86 16.03 -2.83 -8.52
CA ARG A 86 17.06 -2.02 -7.85
C ARG A 86 16.85 -0.52 -8.09
N SER A 87 16.59 -0.13 -9.34
CA SER A 87 16.49 1.28 -9.72
C SER A 87 15.31 1.99 -9.06
N THR A 88 14.17 1.31 -8.99
CA THR A 88 12.95 1.83 -8.35
C THR A 88 13.09 1.88 -6.83
N VAL A 89 13.71 0.88 -6.20
CA VAL A 89 14.02 0.92 -4.76
C VAL A 89 14.97 2.07 -4.42
N ASP A 90 16.00 2.28 -5.24
CA ASP A 90 16.95 3.38 -5.04
C ASP A 90 16.26 4.75 -5.19
N LEU A 91 15.35 4.90 -6.16
CA LEU A 91 14.51 6.09 -6.31
C LEU A 91 13.58 6.32 -5.10
N ILE A 92 12.92 5.27 -4.61
CA ILE A 92 12.07 5.34 -3.42
C ILE A 92 12.87 5.80 -2.19
N LYS A 93 14.13 5.38 -2.09
CA LYS A 93 15.05 5.73 -0.99
C LYS A 93 15.89 6.98 -1.23
N ASN A 94 15.64 7.70 -2.33
CA ASN A 94 16.39 8.90 -2.67
C ASN A 94 15.92 10.09 -1.81
N TYR A 95 16.65 10.35 -0.72
CA TYR A 95 16.46 11.48 0.19
C TYR A 95 17.60 12.48 0.04
#